data_AF-A0A6H2DMM1-F1
#
_entry.id   AF-A0A6H2DMM1-F1
#
_cell.length_a   1.000
_cell.length_b   1.000
_cell.length_c   1.000
_cell.angle_alpha   90.00
_cell.angle_beta   90.00
_cell.angle_gamma   90.00
#
_symmetry.space_group_name_H-M   'P 1'
#
loop_
_entity.id
_entity.type
_entity.pdbx_description
1 polymer ?
#
loop_
_entity_poly.entity_id
_entity_poly.type
_entity_poly.pdbx_seq_one_letter_code
_entity_poly.pdbx_strand_id
1 'polypeptide(L)'
;MTPILIIGGAIIAWLVFSGKAKTMTGNQWLALVVALLGANMLRGGNWIFGGSMLAGAAFLSGWRILIPAKSDKINVRKPRDFELDRARSLLGVSEDADRETIDAAWRDRLAEHHPGQGGDEQLAKQINRARDILLEQMEAQSRDY
;
A
#
# COMPACT_ATOMS: atom_id res chain seq x y z
N MET A 1 38.16 5.42 -21.30
CA MET A 1 36.97 5.67 -22.15
C MET A 1 36.06 4.44 -22.35
N THR A 2 36.36 3.26 -21.76
CA THR A 2 35.59 2.01 -22.04
C THR A 2 34.86 1.33 -20.86
N PRO A 3 35.07 1.60 -19.56
CA PRO A 3 34.35 0.85 -18.51
C PRO A 3 32.92 1.36 -18.21
N ILE A 4 32.55 2.56 -18.69
CA ILE A 4 31.30 3.23 -18.29
C ILE A 4 30.08 2.78 -19.10
N LEU A 5 30.25 2.41 -20.37
CA LEU A 5 29.15 1.85 -21.17
C LEU A 5 28.69 0.49 -20.63
N ILE A 6 29.60 -0.26 -20.02
CA ILE A 6 29.31 -1.58 -19.43
C ILE A 6 28.46 -1.43 -18.16
N ILE A 7 28.76 -0.43 -17.31
CA ILE A 7 28.00 -0.21 -16.06
C ILE A 7 26.62 0.40 -16.36
N GLY A 8 26.54 1.38 -17.27
CA GLY A 8 25.25 1.95 -17.70
C GLY A 8 24.34 0.92 -18.36
N GLY A 9 24.91 0.08 -19.23
CA GLY A 9 24.20 -1.05 -19.84
C GLY A 9 23.73 -2.09 -18.82
N ALA A 10 24.56 -2.40 -17.79
CA ALA A 10 24.20 -3.35 -16.74
C ALA A 10 23.02 -2.88 -15.87
N ILE A 11 22.93 -1.58 -15.57
CA ILE A 11 21.81 -1.02 -14.81
C ILE A 11 20.53 -1.07 -15.63
N ILE A 12 20.59 -0.73 -16.92
CA ILE A 12 19.43 -0.81 -17.84
C ILE A 12 18.99 -2.27 -18.00
N ALA A 13 19.93 -3.19 -18.22
CA ALA A 13 19.65 -4.62 -18.33
C ALA A 13 19.03 -5.19 -17.04
N TRP A 14 19.54 -4.81 -15.87
CA TRP A 14 18.97 -5.23 -14.59
C TRP A 14 17.54 -4.70 -14.39
N LEU A 15 17.25 -3.47 -14.82
CA LEU A 15 15.93 -2.84 -14.72
C LEU A 15 14.88 -3.50 -15.63
N VAL A 16 15.28 -3.87 -16.85
CA VAL A 16 14.44 -4.59 -17.81
C VAL A 16 14.19 -6.03 -17.32
N PHE A 17 15.23 -6.70 -16.81
CA PHE A 17 15.12 -8.08 -16.33
C PHE A 17 14.33 -8.18 -15.01
N SER A 18 14.31 -7.13 -14.18
CA SER A 18 13.56 -7.10 -12.91
C SER A 18 12.05 -6.89 -13.05
N GLY A 19 11.50 -6.83 -14.27
CA GLY A 19 10.05 -6.66 -14.52
C GLY A 19 9.47 -5.29 -14.18
N LYS A 20 10.23 -4.41 -13.52
CA LYS A 20 9.84 -3.03 -13.17
C LYS A 20 9.74 -2.08 -14.38
N ALA A 21 10.35 -2.44 -15.51
CA ALA A 21 10.25 -1.69 -16.76
C ALA A 21 8.81 -1.60 -17.31
N LYS A 22 7.96 -2.61 -17.05
CA LYS A 22 6.61 -2.71 -17.63
C LYS A 22 5.58 -1.75 -16.99
N THR A 23 5.89 -1.20 -15.82
CA THR A 23 5.03 -0.23 -15.11
C THR A 23 5.51 1.22 -15.30
N MET A 24 6.62 1.44 -16.01
CA MET A 24 7.18 2.77 -16.21
C MET A 24 6.55 3.45 -17.43
N THR A 25 5.89 4.57 -17.17
CA THR A 25 5.32 5.47 -18.19
C THR A 25 6.42 6.07 -19.06
N GLY A 26 6.11 6.50 -20.30
CA GLY A 26 7.10 7.03 -21.25
C GLY A 26 7.96 8.19 -20.69
N ASN A 27 7.39 9.02 -19.82
CA ASN A 27 8.11 10.12 -19.17
C ASN A 27 9.17 9.64 -18.16
N GLN A 28 8.98 8.47 -17.54
CA GLN A 28 9.94 7.88 -16.59
C GLN A 28 11.16 7.27 -17.31
N TRP A 29 10.97 6.78 -18.53
CA TRP A 29 12.08 6.37 -19.41
C TRP A 29 12.93 7.56 -19.83
N LEU A 30 12.30 8.68 -20.19
CA LEU A 30 13.01 9.91 -20.53
C LEU A 30 13.78 10.47 -19.33
N ALA A 31 13.19 10.41 -18.13
CA ALA A 31 13.85 10.82 -16.89
C ALA A 31 15.11 9.97 -16.58
N LEU A 32 15.09 8.66 -16.85
CA LEU A 32 16.29 7.81 -16.68
C LEU A 32 17.41 8.21 -17.64
N VAL A 33 17.08 8.49 -18.90
CA VAL A 33 18.06 8.94 -19.90
C VAL A 33 18.66 10.29 -19.50
N VAL A 34 17.83 11.24 -19.06
CA VAL A 34 18.26 12.56 -18.58
C VAL A 34 19.10 12.45 -17.30
N ALA A 35 18.74 11.58 -16.36
CA ALA A 35 19.48 11.37 -15.13
C ALA A 35 20.87 10.77 -15.40
N LEU A 36 20.99 9.82 -16.34
CA LEU A 36 22.28 9.24 -16.73
C LEU A 36 23.19 10.28 -17.41
N LEU A 37 22.62 11.13 -18.27
CA LEU A 37 23.35 12.25 -18.88
C LEU A 37 23.79 13.28 -17.82
N GLY A 38 22.93 13.61 -16.87
CA GLY A 38 23.26 14.53 -15.75
C GLY A 38 24.34 13.97 -14.82
N ALA A 39 24.30 12.67 -14.51
CA ALA A 39 25.33 12.00 -13.70
C ALA A 39 26.70 12.00 -14.39
N ASN A 40 26.74 11.88 -15.72
CA ASN A 40 27.97 12.02 -16.50
C ASN A 40 28.53 13.45 -16.45
N MET A 41 27.66 14.46 -16.41
CA MET A 41 28.06 15.88 -16.39
C MET A 41 28.58 16.36 -15.03
N LEU A 42 28.16 15.75 -13.91
CA LEU A 42 28.65 16.06 -12.56
C LEU A 42 30.13 15.73 -12.35
N ARG A 43 30.70 14.80 -13.13
CA ARG A 43 32.11 14.40 -13.01
C ARG A 43 33.09 15.38 -13.68
N GLY A 44 32.58 16.29 -14.51
CA GLY A 44 33.37 17.29 -15.24
C GLY A 44 33.62 18.61 -14.51
N GLY A 45 33.18 18.76 -13.25
CA GLY A 45 33.42 19.96 -12.45
C GLY A 45 32.37 21.07 -12.55
N ASN A 46 31.35 20.93 -13.42
CA ASN A 46 30.24 21.89 -13.50
C ASN A 46 29.01 21.44 -12.70
N TRP A 47 29.10 21.65 -11.38
CA TRP A 47 28.08 21.25 -10.41
C TRP A 47 26.73 21.99 -10.58
N ILE A 48 26.75 23.19 -11.17
CA ILE A 48 25.55 24.01 -11.41
C ILE A 48 24.66 23.39 -12.50
N PHE A 49 25.25 22.90 -13.59
CA PHE A 49 24.51 22.25 -14.68
C PHE A 49 24.06 20.84 -14.29
N GLY A 50 24.90 20.10 -13.54
CA GLY A 50 24.54 18.80 -12.98
C GLY A 50 23.38 18.87 -11.97
N GLY A 51 23.44 19.84 -11.06
CA GLY A 51 22.40 20.07 -10.07
C GLY A 51 21.07 20.51 -10.70
N SER A 52 21.11 21.39 -11.72
CA SER A 52 19.89 21.85 -12.41
C SER A 52 19.23 20.75 -13.25
N MET A 53 20.00 19.85 -13.87
CA MET A 53 19.42 18.67 -14.54
C MET A 53 18.78 17.68 -13.54
N LEU A 54 19.38 17.46 -12.36
CA LEU A 54 18.80 16.63 -11.31
C LEU A 54 17.54 17.26 -10.71
N ALA A 55 17.54 18.57 -10.50
CA ALA A 55 16.37 19.32 -10.04
C ALA A 55 15.25 19.29 -11.11
N GLY A 56 15.60 19.46 -12.39
CA GLY A 56 14.65 19.32 -13.49
C GLY A 56 14.08 17.91 -13.62
N ALA A 57 14.90 16.88 -13.44
CA ALA A 57 14.45 15.49 -13.41
C ALA A 57 13.55 15.20 -12.20
N ALA A 58 13.86 15.75 -11.03
CA ALA A 58 13.00 15.67 -9.85
C ALA A 58 11.66 16.38 -10.07
N PHE A 59 11.66 17.54 -10.74
CA PHE A 59 10.47 18.32 -11.05
C PHE A 59 9.57 17.60 -12.08
N LEU A 60 10.15 17.11 -13.19
CA LEU A 60 9.42 16.37 -14.23
C LEU A 60 8.94 14.98 -13.76
N SER A 61 9.67 14.32 -12.87
CA SER A 61 9.27 13.03 -12.29
C SER A 61 8.39 13.14 -11.04
N GLY A 62 8.01 14.37 -10.64
CA GLY A 62 7.08 14.62 -9.55
C GLY A 62 7.63 14.28 -8.16
N TRP A 63 8.92 14.50 -7.91
CA TRP A 63 9.65 14.28 -6.65
C TRP A 63 9.59 12.84 -6.07
N ARG A 64 8.81 11.95 -6.68
CA ARG A 64 8.42 10.63 -6.20
C ARG A 64 9.46 9.54 -6.48
N ILE A 65 10.45 9.84 -7.33
CA ILE A 65 11.61 8.98 -7.54
C ILE A 65 12.64 9.14 -6.40
N LEU A 66 12.79 10.35 -5.85
CA LEU A 66 13.81 10.66 -4.82
C LEU A 66 13.30 10.42 -3.40
N ILE A 67 12.01 10.64 -3.16
CA ILE A 67 11.37 10.31 -1.90
C ILE A 67 10.28 9.31 -2.25
N PRO A 68 10.44 8.00 -1.95
CA PRO A 68 9.32 7.07 -2.04
C PRO A 68 8.30 7.55 -1.03
N ALA A 69 7.32 8.33 -1.49
CA ALA A 69 6.17 8.72 -0.70
C ALA A 69 5.58 7.42 -0.16
N LYS A 70 5.68 7.20 1.16
CA LYS A 70 4.84 6.24 1.86
C LYS A 70 3.44 6.56 1.36
N SER A 71 2.85 5.66 0.59
CA SER A 71 1.46 5.79 0.20
C SER A 71 0.67 5.65 1.49
N ASP A 72 0.44 6.77 2.17
CA ASP A 72 -0.62 6.88 3.16
C ASP A 72 -1.88 6.63 2.36
N LYS A 73 -2.29 5.36 2.39
CA LYS A 73 -3.56 4.89 1.88
C LYS A 73 -4.56 5.74 2.63
N ILE A 74 -5.13 6.74 1.95
CA ILE A 74 -6.18 7.58 2.50
C ILE A 74 -7.28 6.62 2.92
N ASN A 75 -7.36 6.38 4.22
CA ASN A 75 -8.35 5.50 4.80
C ASN A 75 -9.63 6.32 4.80
N VAL A 76 -10.34 6.32 3.66
CA VAL A 76 -11.67 6.92 3.58
C VAL A 76 -12.53 6.13 4.55
N ARG A 77 -12.69 6.68 5.76
CA ARG A 77 -13.48 6.08 6.83
C ARG A 77 -14.89 5.91 6.30
N LYS A 78 -15.34 4.66 6.16
CA LYS A 78 -16.69 4.40 5.69
C LYS A 78 -17.69 4.88 6.76
N PRO A 79 -18.92 5.25 6.37
CA PRO A 79 -19.97 5.56 7.35
C PRO A 79 -20.11 4.41 8.36
N ARG A 80 -20.31 4.75 9.64
CA ARG A 80 -20.41 3.77 10.74
C ARG A 80 -21.45 2.69 10.48
N ASP A 81 -22.62 3.09 9.96
CA ASP A 81 -23.74 2.18 9.68
C ASP A 81 -23.35 1.08 8.68
N PHE A 82 -22.59 1.45 7.65
CA PHE A 82 -22.09 0.49 6.67
C PHE A 82 -21.09 -0.51 7.28
N GLU A 83 -20.27 -0.08 8.25
CA GLU A 83 -19.35 -0.98 8.95
C GLU A 83 -20.10 -1.95 9.88
N LEU A 84 -21.18 -1.49 10.52
CA LEU A 84 -22.05 -2.31 11.35
C LEU A 84 -22.78 -3.38 10.54
N ASP A 85 -23.41 -3.01 9.42
CA ASP A 85 -24.13 -3.94 8.56
C ASP A 85 -23.21 -5.00 7.96
N ARG A 86 -22.00 -4.58 7.58
CA ARG A 86 -20.95 -5.49 7.15
C ARG A 86 -20.55 -6.46 8.27
N ALA A 87 -20.33 -5.96 9.49
CA ALA A 87 -19.96 -6.80 10.62
C ALA A 87 -21.03 -7.84 10.94
N ARG A 88 -22.31 -7.43 10.93
CA ARG A 88 -23.47 -8.33 11.11
C ARG A 88 -23.53 -9.39 10.03
N SER A 89 -23.39 -8.98 8.76
CA SER A 89 -23.39 -9.91 7.62
C SER A 89 -22.24 -10.92 7.68
N LEU A 90 -21.07 -10.48 8.15
CA LEU A 90 -19.87 -11.31 8.21
C LEU A 90 -19.97 -12.39 9.30
N LEU A 91 -20.56 -12.07 10.45
CA LEU A 91 -20.84 -13.04 11.52
C LEU A 91 -22.16 -13.80 11.29
N GLY A 92 -23.09 -13.26 10.50
CA GLY A 92 -24.42 -13.83 10.26
C GLY A 92 -25.39 -13.59 11.42
N VAL A 93 -25.26 -12.47 12.12
CA VAL A 93 -26.08 -12.11 13.29
C VAL A 93 -27.10 -11.03 12.95
N SER A 94 -28.22 -10.99 13.68
CA SER A 94 -29.25 -9.96 13.55
C SER A 94 -28.81 -8.63 14.16
N GLU A 95 -29.59 -7.57 13.92
CA GLU A 95 -29.36 -6.25 14.53
C GLU A 95 -29.53 -6.26 16.06
N ASP A 96 -30.48 -7.05 16.56
CA ASP A 96 -30.80 -7.18 17.98
C ASP A 96 -30.00 -8.29 18.69
N ALA A 97 -28.95 -8.82 18.06
CA ALA A 97 -28.16 -9.91 18.62
C ALA A 97 -27.48 -9.48 19.93
N ASP A 98 -27.60 -10.32 20.95
CA ASP A 98 -26.93 -10.10 22.23
C ASP A 98 -25.44 -10.48 22.17
N ARG A 99 -24.72 -10.13 23.25
CA ARG A 99 -23.27 -10.37 23.35
C ARG A 99 -22.95 -11.86 23.23
N GLU A 100 -23.77 -12.72 23.83
CA GLU A 100 -23.56 -14.18 23.79
C GLU A 100 -23.72 -14.73 22.37
N THR A 101 -24.74 -14.28 21.63
CA THR A 101 -24.97 -14.64 20.23
C THR A 101 -23.82 -14.18 19.34
N ILE A 102 -23.30 -12.96 19.55
CA ILE A 102 -22.15 -12.44 18.80
C ILE A 102 -20.89 -13.27 19.07
N ASP A 103 -20.62 -13.59 20.34
CA ASP A 103 -19.46 -14.39 20.73
C ASP A 103 -19.55 -15.84 20.21
N ALA A 104 -20.74 -16.44 20.22
CA ALA A 104 -20.98 -17.76 19.64
C ALA A 104 -20.72 -17.76 18.12
N ALA A 105 -21.36 -16.84 17.39
CA ALA A 105 -21.18 -16.72 15.94
C ALA A 105 -19.72 -16.44 15.54
N TRP A 106 -19.01 -15.62 16.33
CA TRP A 106 -17.59 -15.36 16.12
C TRP A 106 -16.75 -16.63 16.26
N ARG A 107 -16.97 -17.43 17.31
CA ARG A 107 -16.23 -18.68 17.52
C ARG A 107 -16.45 -19.67 16.39
N ASP A 108 -17.70 -19.79 15.92
CA ASP A 108 -18.04 -20.68 14.82
C ASP A 108 -17.36 -20.26 13.51
N ARG A 109 -17.45 -18.97 13.14
CA ARG A 109 -16.81 -18.44 11.93
C ARG A 109 -15.29 -18.50 12.00
N LEU A 110 -14.70 -18.29 13.17
CA LEU A 110 -13.25 -18.36 13.34
C LEU A 110 -12.75 -19.81 13.25
N ALA A 111 -13.53 -20.78 13.74
CA ALA A 111 -13.20 -22.20 13.59
C ALA A 111 -13.24 -22.65 12.12
N GLU A 112 -14.22 -22.17 11.33
CA GLU A 112 -14.32 -22.45 9.89
C GLU A 112 -13.16 -21.86 9.08
N HIS A 113 -12.67 -20.67 9.45
CA HIS A 113 -11.66 -19.93 8.69
C HIS A 113 -10.28 -19.88 9.36
N HIS A 114 -10.01 -20.80 10.29
CA HIS A 114 -8.79 -20.76 11.08
C HIS A 114 -7.52 -20.90 10.19
N PRO A 115 -6.55 -19.97 10.28
CA PRO A 115 -5.37 -19.97 9.41
C PRO A 115 -4.47 -21.19 9.62
N GLY A 116 -4.54 -21.82 10.79
CA GLY A 116 -3.80 -23.04 11.11
C GLY A 116 -4.25 -24.31 10.36
N GLN A 117 -5.38 -24.27 9.64
CA GLN A 117 -5.90 -25.41 8.87
C GLN A 117 -6.05 -25.11 7.37
N GLY A 118 -5.37 -24.06 6.87
CA GLY A 118 -5.45 -23.61 5.47
C GLY A 118 -6.46 -22.49 5.21
N GLY A 119 -6.98 -21.84 6.26
CA GLY A 119 -7.87 -20.68 6.16
C GLY A 119 -7.15 -19.38 5.77
N ASP A 120 -7.93 -18.42 5.24
CA ASP A 120 -7.44 -17.09 4.84
C ASP A 120 -7.19 -16.19 6.09
N GLU A 121 -5.92 -15.88 6.35
CA GLU A 121 -5.49 -15.00 7.45
C GLU A 121 -6.16 -13.61 7.37
N GLN A 122 -6.45 -13.11 6.17
CA GLN A 122 -7.15 -11.84 5.99
C GLN A 122 -8.62 -11.95 6.38
N LEU A 123 -9.25 -13.09 6.15
CA LEU A 123 -10.63 -13.34 6.54
C LEU A 123 -10.75 -13.48 8.05
N ALA A 124 -9.84 -14.21 8.70
CA ALA A 124 -9.78 -14.28 10.16
C ALA A 124 -9.63 -12.90 10.82
N LYS A 125 -8.79 -12.02 10.24
CA LYS A 125 -8.66 -10.63 10.68
C LYS A 125 -9.97 -9.83 10.51
N GLN A 126 -10.69 -10.05 9.41
CA GLN A 126 -11.99 -9.40 9.18
C GLN A 126 -13.06 -9.88 10.18
N ILE A 127 -13.07 -11.18 10.51
CA ILE A 127 -13.95 -11.78 11.53
C ILE A 127 -13.71 -11.16 12.91
N ASN A 128 -12.44 -11.05 13.32
CA ASN A 128 -12.10 -10.42 14.59
C ASN A 128 -12.55 -8.94 14.64
N ARG A 129 -12.29 -8.20 13.56
CA ARG A 129 -12.71 -6.79 13.46
C ARG A 129 -14.24 -6.64 13.50
N ALA A 130 -14.99 -7.57 12.90
CA ALA A 130 -16.45 -7.53 12.93
C ALA A 130 -16.98 -7.65 14.37
N ARG A 131 -16.44 -8.57 15.17
CA ARG A 131 -16.79 -8.71 16.59
C ARG A 131 -16.52 -7.42 17.36
N ASP A 132 -15.33 -6.85 17.21
CA ASP A 132 -14.93 -5.65 17.95
C ASP A 132 -15.87 -4.47 17.67
N ILE A 133 -16.26 -4.27 16.40
CA ILE A 133 -17.21 -3.22 15.99
C ILE A 133 -18.58 -3.41 16.65
N LEU A 134 -19.09 -4.63 16.71
CA LEU A 134 -20.40 -4.90 17.32
C LEU A 134 -20.38 -4.70 18.83
N LEU A 135 -19.31 -5.14 19.51
CA LEU A 135 -19.16 -4.95 20.95
C LEU A 135 -19.01 -3.46 21.31
N GLU A 136 -18.24 -2.70 20.53
CA GLU A 136 -18.10 -1.25 20.72
C GLU A 136 -19.46 -0.54 20.56
N GLN A 137 -20.27 -0.95 19.58
CA GLN A 137 -21.61 -0.41 19.39
C GLN A 137 -22.54 -0.72 20.56
N MET A 138 -22.51 -1.94 21.11
CA MET A 138 -23.28 -2.30 22.29
C MET A 138 -22.86 -1.50 23.52
N GLU A 139 -21.55 -1.27 23.69
CA GLU A 139 -21.01 -0.46 24.79
C GLU A 139 -21.34 1.03 24.64
N ALA A 140 -21.44 1.54 23.41
CA ALA A 140 -21.93 2.88 23.15
C ALA A 140 -23.42 3.00 23.54
N GLN A 141 -24.25 2.03 23.14
CA GLN A 141 -25.68 2.01 23.47
C GLN A 141 -25.95 1.90 24.98
N SER A 142 -25.12 1.17 25.72
CA SER A 142 -25.27 1.04 27.18
C SER A 142 -24.81 2.27 27.95
N ARG A 143 -23.96 3.14 27.37
CA ARG A 143 -23.56 4.42 27.98
C ARG A 143 -24.57 5.53 27.78
N ASP A 144 -25.37 5.43 26.72
CA ASP A 144 -26.38 6.42 26.37
C ASP A 144 -27.71 6.23 27.14
N TYR A 145 -27.80 5.19 27.98
CA TYR A 145 -28.97 4.81 28.80
C TYR A 145 -28.67 4.94 30.29
#